data_AF-A0A1V9XZX4-F1
#
_entry.id   AF-A0A1V9XZX4-F1
#
_cell.length_a   1.000
_cell.length_b   1.000
_cell.length_c   1.000
_cell.angle_alpha   90.00
_cell.angle_beta   90.00
_cell.angle_gamma   90.00
#
_symmetry.space_group_name_H-M   'P 1'
#
loop_
_entity.id
_entity.type
_entity.pdbx_description
1 polymer ?
#
loop_
_entity_poly.entity_id
_entity_poly.type
_entity_poly.pdbx_seq_one_letter_code
_entity_poly.pdbx_strand_id
1 'polypeptide(L)' 'MRTIPSLGLKIDAIPGRLNQLFTFTHRPGIYFGQCSEICVSNHRFIPISLEITSLNNFSN' A
#
# COMPACT_ATOMS: atom_id res chain seq x y z
N MET A 1 -2.91 -4.77 9.69
CA MET A 1 -3.50 -3.87 8.68
C MET A 1 -2.49 -2.92 8.03
N ARG A 2 -2.63 -2.63 6.72
CA ARG A 2 -1.85 -1.62 5.97
C ARG A 2 -2.79 -0.65 5.25
N THR A 3 -2.46 0.64 5.25
CA THR A 3 -3.34 1.69 4.69
C THR A 3 -2.57 2.66 3.81
N ILE A 4 -3.10 3.00 2.64
CA ILE A 4 -2.66 4.12 1.79
C ILE A 4 -3.84 5.11 1.71
N PRO A 5 -3.88 6.13 2.58
CA PRO A 5 -5.06 6.99 2.74
C PRO A 5 -5.37 7.82 1.49
N SER A 6 -4.35 8.26 0.77
CA SER A 6 -4.47 9.04 -0.46
C SER A 6 -5.14 8.27 -1.62
N LEU A 7 -5.13 6.95 -1.56
CA LEU A 7 -5.82 6.07 -2.51
C LEU A 7 -7.06 5.39 -1.90
N GLY A 8 -7.41 5.70 -0.64
CA GLY A 8 -8.52 5.06 0.07
C GLY A 8 -8.33 3.57 0.32
N LEU A 9 -7.09 3.07 0.27
CA LEU A 9 -6.80 1.64 0.35
C LEU A 9 -6.55 1.23 1.79
N LYS A 10 -7.23 0.19 2.25
CA LYS A 10 -7.00 -0.42 3.56
C LYS A 10 -7.16 -1.93 3.42
N ILE A 11 -6.14 -2.69 3.79
CA ILE A 11 -6.20 -4.15 3.71
C ILE A 11 -5.48 -4.79 4.88
N ASP A 12 -6.06 -5.87 5.39
CA ASP A 12 -5.49 -6.65 6.47
C ASP A 12 -4.61 -7.78 5.95
N ALA A 13 -3.44 -7.92 6.56
CA ALA A 13 -2.56 -9.06 6.35
C ALA A 13 -2.86 -10.08 7.44
N ILE A 14 -3.77 -11.01 7.15
CA ILE A 14 -4.17 -12.09 8.07
C ILE A 14 -3.48 -13.37 7.61
N PRO A 15 -2.66 -14.03 8.46
CA PRO A 15 -2.00 -15.27 8.09
C PRO A 15 -3.04 -16.33 7.71
N GLY A 16 -2.81 -17.00 6.57
CA GLY A 16 -3.74 -18.01 6.04
C GLY A 16 -4.92 -17.47 5.24
N ARG A 17 -5.03 -16.15 5.05
CA ARG A 17 -6.07 -15.53 4.20
C ARG A 17 -5.46 -14.60 3.15
N LEU A 18 -5.77 -14.85 1.88
CA LEU A 18 -5.37 -13.99 0.77
C LEU A 18 -6.46 -12.92 0.56
N ASN A 19 -6.18 -11.69 0.98
CA ASN A 19 -7.05 -10.55 0.70
C ASN A 19 -6.57 -9.86 -0.58
N GLN A 20 -7.47 -9.65 -1.54
CA GLN A 20 -7.19 -8.96 -2.79
C GLN A 20 -8.01 -7.68 -2.87
N LEU A 21 -7.38 -6.60 -3.34
CA LEU A 21 -8.03 -5.31 -3.53
C LEU A 21 -7.53 -4.69 -4.84
N PHE A 22 -8.43 -4.07 -5.59
CA PHE A 22 -8.13 -3.41 -6.85
C PHE A 22 -8.02 -1.91 -6.65
N THR A 23 -7.01 -1.31 -7.29
CA THR A 23 -6.72 0.12 -7.19
C THR A 23 -6.55 0.64 -8.61
N PHE A 24 -7.21 1.74 -8.94
CA PHE A 24 -7.03 2.40 -10.22
C PHE A 24 -6.68 3.87 -10.00
N THR A 25 -5.55 4.30 -10.53
CA THR A 25 -4.98 5.63 -10.28
C THR A 25 -4.70 6.33 -11.59
N HIS A 26 -5.37 7.46 -11.80
CA HIS A 26 -5.23 8.23 -13.04
C HIS A 26 -4.02 9.17 -13.06
N ARG A 27 -3.39 9.42 -11.90
CA ARG A 27 -2.29 10.39 -11.76
C ARG A 27 -1.01 9.66 -11.39
N PRO A 28 0.10 9.89 -12.11
CA PRO A 28 1.41 9.38 -11.70
C PRO A 28 1.87 10.10 -10.43
N GLY A 29 2.63 9.40 -9.59
CA GLY A 29 3.13 9.94 -8.34
C GLY A 29 3.49 8.86 -7.32
N ILE A 30 4.00 9.32 -6.18
CA ILE A 30 4.38 8.46 -5.05
C ILE A 30 3.35 8.61 -3.94
N TYR A 31 2.82 7.49 -3.47
CA TYR A 31 1.81 7.41 -2.42
C TYR A 31 2.39 6.66 -1.22
N PHE A 32 2.22 7.23 -0.03
CA PHE A 32 2.74 6.66 1.21
C PHE A 32 1.63 6.09 2.09
N GLY A 33 1.96 5.01 2.80
CA GLY A 33 1.07 4.32 3.72
C GLY A 33 1.78 3.83 4.98
N GLN A 34 1.00 3.53 6.01
CA GLN A 34 1.49 3.03 7.31
C GLN A 34 0.65 1.83 7.82
N CYS A 35 1.22 1.02 8.73
CA CYS A 35 0.45 0.01 9.48
C CYS A 35 -0.60 0.77 10.33
N SER A 36 -1.87 0.39 10.26
CA SER A 36 -2.97 1.07 11.00
C SER A 36 -3.57 0.21 12.12
N GLU A 37 -2.91 -0.90 12.43
CA GLU A 37 -3.29 -1.83 13.47
C GLU A 37 -2.03 -2.35 14.16
N ILE A 38 -2.04 -2.44 15.49
CA ILE A 38 -0.87 -2.78 16.29
C ILE A 38 -0.39 -4.18 15.91
N CYS A 39 0.73 -4.22 15.18
CA CYS A 39 1.18 -5.42 14.47
C CYS A 39 2.46 -6.06 15.08
N VAL A 40 3.19 -5.39 16.01
CA VAL A 40 4.31 -5.82 16.91
C VAL A 40 5.04 -4.56 17.48
N SER A 41 6.02 -4.66 18.38
CA SER A 41 6.82 -3.54 18.96
C SER A 41 7.34 -2.51 17.94
N ASN A 42 7.63 -2.93 16.70
CA ASN A 42 8.10 -2.05 15.61
C ASN A 42 6.99 -1.60 14.65
N HIS A 43 5.73 -1.63 15.10
CA HIS A 43 4.53 -1.27 14.33
C HIS A 43 4.66 0.04 13.52
N ARG A 44 5.36 1.04 14.06
CA ARG A 44 5.55 2.36 13.43
C ARG A 44 6.61 2.38 12.30
N PHE A 45 7.51 1.40 12.26
CA PHE A 45 8.66 1.38 11.35
C PHE A 45 8.43 0.51 10.11
N ILE A 46 7.17 0.28 9.76
CA ILE A 46 6.78 -0.51 8.58
C ILE A 46 6.00 0.41 7.62
N PRO A 47 6.67 1.37 6.95
CA PRO A 47 6.05 2.21 5.94
C PRO A 47 5.85 1.43 4.63
N ILE A 48 4.94 1.93 3.79
CA ILE A 48 4.70 1.44 2.43
C ILE A 48 4.83 2.63 1.49
N SER A 49 5.54 2.45 0.39
CA SER A 49 5.60 3.39 -0.72
C SER A 49 5.08 2.71 -1.98
N LEU A 50 4.10 3.34 -2.62
CA LEU A 50 3.56 2.93 -3.92
C LEU A 50 3.94 4.01 -4.93
N GLU A 51 4.69 3.61 -5.96
CA GLU A 51 5.03 4.48 -7.07
C GLU A 51 4.16 4.14 -8.29
N ILE A 52 3.61 5.17 -8.92
CA ILE A 52 2.74 5.05 -10.07
C ILE A 52 3.38 5.81 -11.21
N THR A 53 3.82 5.06 -12.22
CA THR A 53 4.52 5.59 -13.40
C THR A 53 3.84 5.11 -14.68
N SER A 54 4.28 5.66 -15.82
CA SER A 54 3.84 5.18 -17.13
C SER A 54 4.41 3.78 -17.39
N LEU A 55 3.73 3.01 -18.24
CA LEU A 55 4.11 1.63 -18.54
C LEU A 55 5.53 1.54 -19.11
N ASN A 56 5.94 2.54 -19.91
CA ASN A 56 7.31 2.64 -20.44
C ASN A 56 8.37 2.83 -19.36
N ASN A 57 8.06 3.56 -18.27
CA ASN A 57 8.99 3.75 -17.16
C ASN A 57 8.99 2.56 -16.19
N PHE A 58 7.93 1.76 -16.19
CA PHE A 58 7.84 0.54 -15.39
C PHE A 58 8.56 -0.65 -16.03
N SER A 59 8.57 -0.73 -17.37
CA SER A 59 9.13 -1.86 -18.12
C SER A 59 10.59 -1.70 -18.56
N ASN A 60 11.20 -0.54 -18.32
CA ASN A 60 12.61 -0.24 -18.62
C ASN A 60 13.48 -0.40 -17.37
#